data_AF-A0A7Y5K9R0-F1
#
_entry.id   AF-A0A7Y5K9R0-F1
#
_cell.length_a   1.000
_cell.length_b   1.000
_cell.length_c   1.000
_cell.angle_alpha   90.00
_cell.angle_beta   90.00
_cell.angle_gamma   90.00
#
_symmetry.space_group_name_H-M   'P 1'
#
loop_
_entity.id
_entity.type
_entity.pdbx_description
1 polymer ?
#
loop_
_entity_poly.entity_id
_entity_poly.type
_entity_poly.pdbx_seq_one_letter_code
_entity_poly.pdbx_strand_id
1 'polypeptide(L)'
;FPQDAPVLQPRYGKFDSEALAPGPPPVMIDSTLVLLYNAEDMNGNRSCGLARFAMENPTEVLARLESPLFAPAQTEDQKKSFITSGLVWFRSQYELFYGGPATAISRARGKLLFVESK
;
A
#
# COMPACT_ATOMS: atom_id res chain seq x y z
N PHE A 1 3.61 -23.16 -9.06
CA PHE A 1 4.52 -22.00 -9.12
C PHE A 1 5.56 -22.18 -8.02
N PRO A 2 6.87 -22.23 -8.32
CA PRO A 2 7.89 -22.19 -7.27
C PRO A 2 7.71 -20.93 -6.43
N GLN A 3 8.01 -21.00 -5.13
CA GLN A 3 7.86 -19.89 -4.20
C GLN A 3 9.24 -19.29 -3.90
N ASP A 4 9.36 -17.97 -4.09
CA ASP A 4 10.53 -17.21 -3.66
C ASP A 4 10.44 -16.84 -2.18
N ALA A 5 11.53 -16.27 -1.64
CA ALA A 5 11.49 -15.61 -0.34
C ALA A 5 10.51 -14.41 -0.37
N PRO A 6 9.92 -14.02 0.78
CA PRO A 6 9.06 -12.84 0.84
C PRO A 6 9.79 -11.58 0.37
N VAL A 7 9.19 -10.86 -0.58
CA VAL A 7 9.76 -9.60 -1.12
C VAL A 7 9.53 -8.39 -0.22
N LEU A 8 8.59 -8.48 0.73
CA LEU A 8 8.41 -7.53 1.81
C LEU A 8 8.19 -8.29 3.12
N GLN A 9 8.79 -7.79 4.19
CA GLN A 9 8.59 -8.30 5.56
C GLN A 9 8.18 -7.16 6.49
N PRO A 10 7.50 -7.47 7.61
CA PRO A 10 7.16 -6.46 8.61
C PRO A 10 8.41 -5.76 9.17
N ARG A 11 8.27 -4.48 9.54
CA ARG A 11 9.37 -3.68 10.10
C ARG A 11 9.04 -3.24 11.51
N TYR A 12 9.80 -3.74 12.48
CA TYR A 12 9.60 -3.40 13.88
C TYR A 12 9.61 -1.88 14.12
N GLY A 13 8.63 -1.39 14.89
CA GLY A 13 8.48 0.04 15.21
C GLY A 13 8.00 0.93 14.04
N LYS A 14 7.58 0.34 12.91
CA LYS A 14 6.97 1.07 11.78
C LYS A 14 5.47 0.81 11.70
N PHE A 15 4.79 1.49 10.80
CA PHE A 15 3.34 1.31 10.57
C PHE A 15 2.97 -0.07 10.01
N ASP A 16 3.97 -0.81 9.55
CA ASP A 16 3.86 -2.09 8.90
C ASP A 16 4.65 -3.15 9.67
N SER A 17 4.50 -3.13 10.99
CA SER A 17 5.27 -3.91 11.95
C SER A 17 4.75 -5.32 12.20
N GLU A 18 3.46 -5.58 11.96
CA GLU A 18 2.82 -6.83 12.35
C GLU A 18 2.49 -7.71 11.14
N ALA A 19 1.65 -7.20 10.23
CA ALA A 19 1.19 -7.96 9.08
C ALA A 19 1.19 -7.13 7.79
N LEU A 20 1.42 -7.81 6.67
CA LEU A 20 1.36 -7.24 5.33
C LEU A 20 0.41 -8.07 4.48
N ALA A 21 -0.42 -7.40 3.70
CA ALA A 21 -1.23 -8.03 2.67
C ALA A 21 -1.17 -7.20 1.39
N PRO A 22 -1.20 -7.82 0.20
CA PRO A 22 -1.34 -7.07 -1.05
C PRO A 22 -2.61 -6.23 -1.02
N GLY A 23 -2.55 -5.04 -1.62
CA GLY A 23 -3.72 -4.21 -1.88
C GLY A 23 -4.22 -4.41 -3.31
N PRO A 24 -4.42 -3.34 -4.10
CA PRO A 24 -4.76 -3.44 -5.51
C PRO A 24 -3.61 -4.04 -6.36
N PRO A 25 -3.90 -4.45 -7.61
CA PRO A 25 -2.86 -4.83 -8.57
C PRO A 25 -1.76 -3.76 -8.68
N PRO A 26 -0.48 -4.15 -8.75
CA PRO A 26 0.61 -3.21 -8.99
C PRO A 26 0.43 -2.43 -10.29
N VAL A 27 0.97 -1.22 -10.33
CA VAL A 27 0.99 -0.37 -11.53
C VAL A 27 2.41 -0.05 -11.94
N MET A 28 2.63 0.15 -13.23
CA MET A 28 3.92 0.64 -13.75
C MET A 28 3.96 2.17 -13.66
N ILE A 29 5.01 2.71 -13.05
CA ILE A 29 5.29 4.15 -12.96
C ILE A 29 6.79 4.35 -13.14
N ASP A 30 7.19 5.24 -14.05
CA ASP A 30 8.59 5.62 -14.28
C ASP A 30 9.54 4.41 -14.39
N SER A 31 9.16 3.42 -15.20
CA SER A 31 9.91 2.16 -15.39
C SER A 31 10.16 1.36 -14.11
N THR A 32 9.26 1.46 -13.12
CA THR A 32 9.27 0.65 -11.91
C THR A 32 7.90 0.05 -11.63
N LEU A 33 7.87 -1.07 -10.92
CA LEU A 33 6.63 -1.66 -10.42
C LEU A 33 6.27 -1.04 -9.08
N VAL A 34 5.06 -0.52 -8.94
CA VAL A 34 4.56 0.12 -7.72
C VAL A 34 3.45 -0.72 -7.12
N LEU A 35 3.67 -1.22 -5.91
CA LEU A 35 2.68 -1.95 -5.13
C LEU A 35 2.16 -1.06 -4.00
N LEU A 36 0.84 -0.88 -3.97
CA LEU A 36 0.16 -0.48 -2.74
C LEU A 36 -0.13 -1.73 -1.91
N TYR A 37 0.24 -1.72 -0.64
CA TYR A 37 0.01 -2.84 0.27
C TYR A 37 -0.74 -2.39 1.52
N ASN A 38 -1.51 -3.30 2.09
CA ASN A 38 -2.16 -3.13 3.38
C ASN A 38 -1.18 -3.53 4.47
N ALA A 39 -0.97 -2.66 5.43
CA ALA A 39 -0.07 -2.82 6.56
C ALA A 39 -0.87 -2.83 7.85
N GLU A 40 -0.48 -3.68 8.79
CA GLU A 40 -1.00 -3.71 10.16
C GLU A 40 0.14 -3.38 11.15
N ASP A 41 -0.11 -2.46 12.08
CA ASP A 41 0.80 -2.15 13.18
C ASP A 41 0.55 -3.06 14.41
N MET A 42 1.40 -2.95 15.44
CA MET A 42 1.26 -3.75 16.67
C MET A 42 -0.04 -3.51 17.45
N ASN A 43 -0.78 -2.44 17.14
CA ASN A 43 -2.07 -2.14 17.76
C ASN A 43 -3.26 -2.69 16.92
N GLY A 44 -2.96 -3.36 15.80
CA GLY A 44 -3.96 -3.84 14.85
C GLY A 44 -4.48 -2.75 13.91
N ASN A 45 -3.89 -1.55 13.90
CA ASN A 45 -4.33 -0.49 13.00
C ASN A 45 -3.85 -0.79 11.59
N ARG A 46 -4.78 -0.70 10.63
CA ARG A 46 -4.47 -0.89 9.22
C ARG A 46 -4.27 0.41 8.49
N SER A 47 -3.32 0.40 7.58
CA SER A 47 -3.01 1.52 6.71
C SER A 47 -2.47 1.05 5.36
N CYS A 48 -2.37 1.96 4.39
CA CYS A 48 -1.88 1.67 3.06
C CYS A 48 -0.43 2.13 2.97
N GLY A 49 0.49 1.19 2.75
CA GLY A 49 1.86 1.47 2.38
C GLY A 49 2.06 1.44 0.87
N LEU A 50 3.26 1.83 0.46
CA LEU A 50 3.69 1.76 -0.92
C LEU A 50 5.13 1.25 -0.97
N ALA A 51 5.41 0.34 -1.91
CA ALA A 51 6.74 -0.12 -2.26
C ALA A 51 6.97 -0.04 -3.78
N ARG A 52 8.20 0.28 -4.18
CA ARG A 52 8.69 0.22 -5.57
C ARG A 52 9.61 -0.97 -5.72
N PHE A 53 9.48 -1.65 -6.85
CA PHE A 53 10.32 -2.77 -7.23
C PHE A 53 10.96 -2.51 -8.59
N ALA A 54 12.12 -3.12 -8.81
CA ALA A 54 12.76 -3.10 -10.13
C ALA A 54 11.86 -3.78 -11.17
N MET A 55 11.80 -3.21 -12.37
CA MET A 55 10.96 -3.72 -13.45
C MET A 55 11.51 -5.05 -13.99
N GLU A 56 12.83 -5.16 -14.08
CA GLU A 56 13.55 -6.33 -14.58
C GLU A 56 13.62 -7.44 -13.54
N ASN A 57 13.53 -7.09 -12.26
CA ASN A 57 13.53 -8.04 -11.14
C ASN A 57 12.54 -7.61 -10.03
N PRO A 58 11.27 -8.07 -10.07
CA PRO A 58 10.25 -7.71 -9.08
C PRO A 58 10.52 -8.20 -7.65
N THR A 59 11.60 -8.96 -7.41
CA THR A 59 12.05 -9.34 -6.06
C THR A 59 12.91 -8.27 -5.40
N GLU A 60 13.44 -7.31 -6.18
CA GLU A 60 14.27 -6.23 -5.70
C GLU A 60 13.41 -5.02 -5.30
N VAL A 61 13.42 -4.69 -4.00
CA VAL A 61 12.75 -3.49 -3.46
C VAL A 61 13.65 -2.28 -3.65
N LEU A 62 13.27 -1.36 -4.53
CA LEU A 62 13.99 -0.12 -4.78
C LEU A 62 13.69 0.95 -3.71
N ALA A 63 12.44 1.01 -3.26
CA ALA A 63 12.01 1.97 -2.25
C ALA A 63 10.77 1.47 -1.51
N ARG A 64 10.59 1.90 -0.27
CA ARG A 64 9.40 1.66 0.55
C ARG A 64 9.16 2.89 1.40
N LEU A 65 7.91 3.33 1.52
CA LEU A 65 7.63 4.52 2.33
C LEU A 65 7.92 4.26 3.81
N GLU A 66 8.44 5.28 4.50
CA GLU A 66 8.70 5.25 5.95
C GLU A 66 7.46 5.52 6.80
N SER A 67 6.40 6.02 6.18
CA SER A 67 5.10 6.29 6.78
C SER A 67 3.98 5.83 5.83
N PRO A 68 2.76 5.59 6.34
CA PRO A 68 1.65 5.21 5.47
C PRO A 68 1.44 6.23 4.35
N LEU A 69 1.18 5.74 3.15
CA LEU A 69 0.66 6.56 2.05
C LEU A 69 -0.71 7.11 2.40
N PHE A 70 -1.55 6.28 3.01
CA PHE A 70 -2.94 6.61 3.31
C PHE A 70 -3.47 5.82 4.51
N ALA A 71 -4.19 6.49 5.39
CA ALA A 71 -4.93 5.91 6.50
C ALA A 71 -6.23 6.70 6.69
N PRO A 72 -7.42 6.13 6.44
CA PRO A 72 -8.65 6.93 6.32
C PRO A 72 -9.36 7.27 7.63
N ALA A 73 -8.88 6.84 8.79
CA ALA A 73 -9.76 6.57 9.91
C ALA A 73 -9.75 7.63 11.03
N GLN A 74 -10.95 7.95 11.54
CA GLN A 74 -11.18 8.80 12.72
C GLN A 74 -11.54 7.99 13.99
N THR A 75 -12.02 6.74 13.84
CA THR A 75 -12.35 5.84 14.97
C THR A 75 -11.52 4.56 14.96
N GLU A 76 -11.49 3.84 16.08
CA GLU A 76 -10.69 2.62 16.25
C GLU A 76 -11.16 1.46 15.32
N ASP A 77 -12.47 1.22 15.22
CA ASP A 77 -13.01 0.15 14.36
C ASP A 77 -12.70 0.39 12.87
N GLN A 78 -12.67 1.66 12.47
CA GLN A 78 -12.31 2.05 11.12
C GLN A 78 -10.85 1.76 10.81
N LYS A 79 -9.95 2.00 11.77
CA LYS A 79 -8.52 1.67 11.61
C LYS A 79 -8.32 0.18 11.43
N LYS A 80 -9.04 -0.65 12.20
CA LYS A 80 -8.87 -2.12 12.17
C LYS A 80 -9.51 -2.79 10.94
N SER A 81 -10.53 -2.17 10.36
CA SER A 81 -11.26 -2.71 9.20
C SER A 81 -10.79 -2.16 7.86
N PHE A 82 -9.82 -1.25 7.86
CA PHE A 82 -9.36 -0.61 6.63
C PHE A 82 -8.66 -1.59 5.67
N ILE A 83 -9.04 -1.55 4.39
CA ILE A 83 -8.38 -2.33 3.33
C ILE A 83 -8.47 -1.62 1.97
N THR A 84 -7.36 -1.56 1.25
CA THR A 84 -7.30 -1.13 -0.15
C THR A 84 -7.40 -2.31 -1.09
N SER A 85 -8.13 -2.15 -2.20
CA SER A 85 -8.36 -3.25 -3.16
C SER A 85 -8.47 -2.82 -4.62
N GLY A 86 -8.81 -1.56 -4.92
CA GLY A 86 -8.92 -1.08 -6.30
C GLY A 86 -8.05 0.14 -6.55
N LEU A 87 -7.31 0.15 -7.67
CA LEU A 87 -6.54 1.31 -8.13
C LEU A 87 -6.72 1.43 -9.64
N VAL A 88 -7.13 2.61 -10.10
CA VAL A 88 -7.27 2.88 -11.54
C VAL A 88 -6.73 4.25 -11.89
N TRP A 89 -6.05 4.35 -13.03
CA TRP A 89 -5.73 5.63 -13.64
C TRP A 89 -6.95 6.16 -14.38
N PHE A 90 -7.52 7.26 -13.92
CA PHE A 90 -8.73 7.85 -14.49
C PHE A 90 -8.63 9.37 -14.49
N ARG A 91 -8.82 9.99 -15.66
CA ARG A 91 -8.79 11.46 -15.83
C ARG A 91 -7.54 12.13 -15.23
N SER A 92 -6.36 11.60 -15.58
CA SER A 92 -5.04 12.15 -15.20
C SER A 92 -4.70 12.09 -13.71
N GLN A 93 -5.31 11.17 -12.96
CA GLN A 93 -5.00 10.88 -11.57
C GLN A 93 -5.31 9.42 -11.24
N TYR A 94 -4.79 8.95 -10.10
CA TYR A 94 -5.17 7.65 -9.55
C TYR A 94 -6.42 7.78 -8.67
N GLU A 95 -7.30 6.81 -8.82
CA GLU A 95 -8.49 6.60 -8.01
C GLU A 95 -8.30 5.31 -7.21
N LEU A 96 -8.14 5.45 -5.89
CA LEU A 96 -7.96 4.36 -4.93
C LEU A 96 -9.31 4.03 -4.28
N PHE A 97 -9.75 2.80 -4.41
CA PHE A 97 -10.94 2.25 -3.78
C PHE A 97 -10.57 1.40 -2.57
N TYR A 98 -11.25 1.65 -1.47
CA TYR A 98 -10.97 1.01 -0.18
C TYR A 98 -12.23 0.73 0.61
N GLY A 99 -12.18 -0.35 1.38
CA GLY A 99 -13.17 -0.71 2.39
C GLY A 99 -12.78 -0.19 3.78
N GLY A 100 -13.79 -0.07 4.63
CA GLY A 100 -13.67 0.14 6.07
C GLY A 100 -14.67 -0.76 6.80
N PRO A 101 -15.25 -0.35 7.94
CA PRO A 101 -16.27 -1.14 8.60
C PRO A 101 -17.48 -1.29 7.65
N ALA A 102 -17.74 -2.55 7.32
CA ALA A 102 -18.72 -3.25 6.47
C ALA A 102 -19.86 -2.55 5.68
N THR A 103 -20.11 -1.24 5.78
CA THR A 103 -21.32 -0.61 5.21
C THR A 103 -21.11 0.12 3.90
N ALA A 104 -19.88 0.41 3.47
CA ALA A 104 -19.62 1.14 2.22
C ALA A 104 -18.22 0.90 1.63
N ILE A 105 -18.12 1.09 0.31
CA ILE A 105 -16.86 1.24 -0.41
C ILE A 105 -16.58 2.74 -0.55
N SER A 106 -15.40 3.17 -0.14
CA SER A 106 -14.95 4.56 -0.21
C SER A 106 -13.89 4.73 -1.31
N ARG A 107 -13.62 5.98 -1.68
CA ARG A 107 -12.66 6.34 -2.71
C ARG A 107 -11.80 7.52 -2.29
N ALA A 108 -10.51 7.46 -2.57
CA ALA A 108 -9.57 8.56 -2.49
C ALA A 108 -8.95 8.81 -3.87
N ARG A 109 -8.54 10.05 -4.15
CA ARG A 109 -7.91 10.44 -5.42
C ARG A 109 -6.58 11.14 -5.17
N GLY A 110 -5.61 10.91 -6.03
CA GLY A 110 -4.31 11.55 -5.91
C GLY A 110 -3.36 11.21 -7.05
N LYS A 111 -2.17 11.79 -6.98
CA LYS A 111 -1.05 11.39 -7.83
C LYS A 111 -0.10 10.56 -6.98
N LEU A 112 0.38 9.46 -7.54
CA LEU A 112 1.52 8.74 -6.98
C LEU A 112 2.76 9.45 -7.53
N LEU A 113 3.33 10.33 -6.73
CA LEU A 113 4.55 11.06 -7.08
C LEU A 113 5.67 10.55 -6.19
N PHE A 114 6.78 10.18 -6.83
CA PHE A 114 8.01 9.86 -6.13
C PHE A 114 8.93 11.06 -6.23
N VAL A 115 9.25 11.65 -5.08
CA VAL A 115 10.40 12.54 -4.96
C VAL A 115 11.53 11.64 -4.49
N GLU A 116 12.60 11.54 -5.27
CA GLU A 116 13.83 10.91 -4.77
C GLU A 116 14.24 11.62 -3.48
N SER A 117 14.23 10.90 -2.37
CA SER A 117 14.87 11.38 -1.15
C SER A 117 16.36 11.38 -1.44
N LYS A 118 16.93 12.57 -1.66
CA LYS A 118 18.38 12.79 -1.64
C LYS A 118 18.99 12.35 -0.33
#